data_AF-A0A136KY56-F1
#
_entry.id   AF-A0A136KY56-F1
#
_cell.length_a   1.000
_cell.length_b   1.000
_cell.length_c   1.000
_cell.angle_alpha   90.00
_cell.angle_beta   90.00
_cell.angle_gamma   90.00
#
_symmetry.space_group_name_H-M   'P 1'
#
loop_
_entity.id
_entity.type
_entity.pdbx_description
1 polymer ?
#
loop_
_entity_poly.entity_id
_entity_poly.type
_entity_poly.pdbx_seq_one_letter_code
_entity_poly.pdbx_strand_id
1 'polypeptide(L)'
;MAEPNIEELLRQGVDAARSGDKLTARRLLQQVLLNDKHNVTALMWMASVVDTLEDRRAYLQRVLQVDPNNERAREAASSFGRRARAEQQRPHAPAVPAGSFKRR
;
A
#
# COMPACT_ATOMS: atom_id res chain seq x y z
N MET A 1 -24.21 -10.50 -11.17
CA MET A 1 -23.67 -9.24 -10.62
C MET A 1 -22.17 -9.33 -10.86
N ALA A 2 -21.60 -8.45 -11.69
CA ALA A 2 -20.17 -8.49 -11.97
C ALA A 2 -19.43 -8.19 -10.66
N GLU A 3 -18.69 -9.18 -10.15
CA GLU A 3 -17.76 -8.94 -9.06
C GLU A 3 -16.84 -7.81 -9.51
N PRO A 4 -16.66 -6.74 -8.71
CA PRO A 4 -15.72 -5.68 -9.08
C PRO A 4 -14.36 -6.34 -9.26
N ASN A 5 -13.91 -6.46 -10.51
CA ASN A 5 -12.75 -7.27 -10.83
C ASN A 5 -11.55 -6.55 -10.21
N ILE A 6 -11.01 -7.11 -9.12
CA ILE A 6 -9.91 -6.50 -8.36
C ILE A 6 -8.73 -6.21 -9.30
N GLU A 7 -8.54 -7.07 -10.31
CA GLU A 7 -7.55 -6.89 -11.36
C GLU A 7 -7.82 -5.67 -12.26
N GLU A 8 -9.09 -5.33 -12.50
CA GLU A 8 -9.47 -4.13 -13.26
C GLU A 8 -9.18 -2.86 -12.44
N LEU A 9 -9.55 -2.85 -11.16
CA LEU A 9 -9.19 -1.75 -10.24
C LEU A 9 -7.67 -1.59 -10.12
N LEU A 10 -6.94 -2.71 -10.03
CA LEU A 10 -5.48 -2.72 -10.04
C LEU A 10 -4.95 -2.10 -11.32
N ARG A 11 -5.45 -2.55 -12.48
CA ARG A 11 -5.01 -2.06 -13.78
C ARG A 11 -5.27 -0.56 -13.95
N GLN A 12 -6.44 -0.08 -13.56
CA GLN A 12 -6.77 1.36 -13.57
C GLN A 12 -5.88 2.16 -12.61
N GLY A 13 -5.62 1.64 -11.40
CA GLY A 13 -4.75 2.29 -10.43
C GLY A 13 -3.30 2.39 -10.91
N VAL A 14 -2.83 1.35 -11.60
CA VAL A 14 -1.51 1.32 -12.23
C VAL A 14 -1.41 2.30 -13.38
N ASP A 15 -2.44 2.39 -14.22
CA ASP A 15 -2.48 3.33 -15.33
C ASP A 15 -2.45 4.80 -14.85
N ALA A 16 -3.26 5.10 -13.83
CA ALA A 16 -3.24 6.41 -13.16
C ALA A 16 -1.86 6.72 -12.57
N ALA A 17 -1.19 5.74 -11.94
CA ALA A 17 0.15 5.93 -11.38
C ALA A 17 1.18 6.25 -12.46
N ARG A 18 1.09 5.58 -13.61
CA ARG A 18 1.98 5.81 -14.77
C ARG A 18 1.72 7.16 -15.42
N SER A 19 0.46 7.60 -15.46
CA SER A 19 0.06 8.91 -15.97
C SER A 19 0.49 10.07 -15.04
N GLY A 20 1.05 9.77 -13.86
CA GLY A 20 1.44 10.76 -12.86
C GLY A 20 0.29 11.19 -11.94
N ASP A 21 -0.90 10.61 -12.10
CA ASP A 21 -2.07 10.89 -11.28
C ASP A 21 -2.04 10.08 -9.97
N LYS A 22 -1.11 10.48 -9.09
CA LYS A 22 -0.87 9.80 -7.81
C LYS A 22 -2.12 9.74 -6.93
N LEU A 23 -2.99 10.75 -7.00
CA LEU A 23 -4.23 10.83 -6.23
C LEU A 23 -5.22 9.73 -6.63
N THR A 24 -5.51 9.62 -7.93
CA THR A 24 -6.42 8.60 -8.45
C THR A 24 -5.84 7.20 -8.28
N ALA A 25 -4.54 7.06 -8.56
CA ALA A 25 -3.83 5.81 -8.33
C ALA A 25 -3.92 5.34 -6.88
N ARG A 26 -3.67 6.23 -5.90
CA ARG A 26 -3.77 5.90 -4.47
C ARG A 26 -5.19 5.45 -4.11
N ARG A 27 -6.22 6.13 -4.61
CA ARG A 27 -7.63 5.75 -4.36
C ARG A 27 -7.94 4.35 -4.89
N LEU A 28 -7.59 4.07 -6.15
CA LEU A 28 -7.87 2.79 -6.80
C LEU A 28 -7.08 1.65 -6.15
N LEU A 29 -5.79 1.87 -5.90
CA LEU A 29 -4.93 0.89 -5.24
C LEU A 29 -5.36 0.65 -3.78
N GLN A 30 -5.85 1.66 -3.07
CA GLN A 30 -6.47 1.46 -1.76
C GLN A 30 -7.71 0.57 -1.85
N GLN A 31 -8.57 0.73 -2.85
CA GLN A 31 -9.74 -0.14 -3.03
C GLN A 31 -9.33 -1.59 -3.32
N VAL A 32 -8.27 -1.79 -4.11
CA VAL A 32 -7.66 -3.11 -4.30
C VAL A 32 -7.19 -3.67 -2.97
N LEU A 33 -6.44 -2.90 -2.17
CA LEU A 33 -5.96 -3.33 -0.86
C LEU A 33 -7.06 -3.56 0.17
N LEU A 34 -8.21 -2.89 0.04
CA LEU A 34 -9.36 -3.14 0.91
C LEU A 34 -9.95 -4.53 0.69
N ASN A 35 -9.93 -5.02 -0.56
CA ASN A 35 -10.37 -6.36 -0.92
C ASN A 35 -9.25 -7.39 -0.72
N ASP A 36 -8.05 -7.09 -1.21
CA ASP A 36 -6.87 -7.95 -1.13
C ASP A 36 -5.69 -7.20 -0.49
N LYS A 37 -5.61 -7.29 0.84
CA LYS A 37 -4.58 -6.62 1.66
C LYS A 37 -3.17 -7.16 1.42
N HIS A 38 -3.07 -8.33 0.80
CA HIS A 38 -1.82 -9.04 0.55
C HIS A 38 -1.38 -8.89 -0.92
N ASN A 39 -2.05 -8.05 -1.70
CA ASN A 39 -1.70 -7.89 -3.10
C ASN A 39 -0.36 -7.16 -3.23
N VAL A 40 0.69 -7.93 -3.51
CA VAL A 40 2.06 -7.46 -3.69
C VAL A 40 2.14 -6.37 -4.75
N THR A 41 1.40 -6.51 -5.85
CA THR A 41 1.38 -5.52 -6.93
C THR A 41 0.79 -4.20 -6.44
N ALA A 42 -0.37 -4.23 -5.78
CA ALA A 42 -1.01 -3.02 -5.26
C ALA A 42 -0.14 -2.31 -4.21
N LEU A 43 0.50 -3.06 -3.32
CA LEU A 43 1.43 -2.53 -2.31
C LEU A 43 2.67 -1.89 -2.97
N MET A 44 3.25 -2.49 -4.02
CA MET A 44 4.37 -1.90 -4.76
C MET A 44 4.00 -0.60 -5.46
N TRP A 45 2.82 -0.55 -6.08
CA TRP A 45 2.35 0.68 -6.74
C TRP A 45 2.01 1.76 -5.71
N MET A 46 1.42 1.39 -4.56
CA MET A 46 1.23 2.31 -3.42
C MET A 46 2.56 2.92 -2.98
N ALA A 47 3.61 2.11 -2.87
CA ALA A 47 4.95 2.59 -2.53
C ALA A 47 5.51 3.61 -3.56
N SER A 48 5.03 3.62 -4.79
CA SER A 48 5.49 4.57 -5.82
C SER A 48 4.65 5.85 -5.90
N VAL A 49 3.40 5.81 -5.47
CA VAL A 49 2.48 6.97 -5.51
C VAL A 49 2.49 7.78 -4.22
N VAL A 50 2.99 7.23 -3.12
CA VAL A 50 3.18 7.97 -1.87
C VAL A 50 4.39 8.92 -1.97
N ASP A 51 4.21 10.15 -1.50
CA ASP A 51 5.24 11.19 -1.58
C ASP A 51 6.29 11.10 -0.45
N THR A 52 5.95 10.46 0.68
CA THR A 52 6.85 10.34 1.83
C THR A 52 7.67 9.05 1.75
N LEU A 53 8.97 9.19 2.05
CA LEU A 53 9.87 8.04 2.17
C LEU A 53 9.44 7.07 3.27
N GLU A 54 8.80 7.58 4.33
CA GLU A 54 8.30 6.80 5.45
C GLU A 54 7.13 5.89 5.04
N ASP A 55 6.12 6.42 4.34
CA ASP A 55 5.04 5.60 3.77
C ASP A 55 5.58 4.62 2.75
N ARG A 56 6.43 5.08 1.83
CA ARG A 56 7.03 4.23 0.79
C ARG A 56 7.69 3.00 1.41
N ARG A 57 8.42 3.21 2.49
CA ARG A 57 9.02 2.14 3.26
C ARG A 57 7.96 1.24 3.89
N ALA A 58 6.96 1.80 4.58
CA ALA A 58 5.90 1.01 5.21
C ALA A 58 5.18 0.06 4.21
N TYR A 59 4.94 0.50 2.97
CA TYR A 59 4.34 -0.34 1.93
C TYR A 59 5.29 -1.44 1.44
N LEU A 60 6.55 -1.11 1.12
CA LEU A 60 7.57 -2.11 0.72
C LEU A 60 7.79 -3.17 1.79
N GLN A 61 7.63 -2.78 3.05
CA GLN A 61 7.72 -3.70 4.16
C GLN A 61 6.56 -4.66 4.29
N ARG A 62 5.33 -4.18 4.07
CA ARG A 62 4.18 -5.06 3.94
C ARG A 62 4.37 -6.05 2.79
N VAL A 63 4.96 -5.63 1.67
CA VAL A 63 5.30 -6.56 0.58
C VAL A 63 6.21 -7.69 1.08
N LEU A 64 7.28 -7.36 1.81
CA LEU A 64 8.19 -8.36 2.38
C LEU A 64 7.56 -9.24 3.46
N GLN A 65 6.50 -8.77 4.14
CA GLN A 65 5.74 -9.60 5.08
C GLN A 65 4.84 -10.61 4.36
N VAL A 66 4.28 -10.23 3.22
CA VAL A 66 3.44 -11.11 2.40
C VAL A 66 4.30 -12.09 1.59
N ASP A 67 5.29 -11.56 0.89
CA ASP A 67 6.20 -12.29 0.03
C ASP A 67 7.64 -11.93 0.41
N PRO A 68 8.23 -12.60 1.42
CA PRO A 68 9.61 -12.35 1.84
C PRO A 68 10.63 -12.72 0.76
N ASN A 69 10.22 -13.49 -0.26
CA ASN A 69 11.06 -13.87 -1.38
C ASN A 69 11.08 -12.81 -2.50
N ASN A 70 10.33 -11.71 -2.35
CA ASN A 70 10.28 -10.68 -3.36
C ASN A 70 11.58 -9.88 -3.46
N GLU A 71 12.42 -10.22 -4.42
CA GLU A 71 13.71 -9.56 -4.63
C GLU A 71 13.54 -8.06 -4.89
N ARG A 72 12.53 -7.66 -5.68
CA ARG A 72 12.26 -6.25 -5.99
C ARG A 72 11.94 -5.43 -4.73
N ALA A 73 11.13 -5.97 -3.83
CA ALA A 73 10.82 -5.28 -2.58
C ALA A 73 12.03 -5.23 -1.65
N ARG A 74 12.88 -6.26 -1.69
CA ARG A 74 14.12 -6.33 -0.90
C ARG A 74 15.16 -5.33 -1.38
N GLU A 75 15.35 -5.22 -2.68
CA GLU A 75 16.19 -4.20 -3.32
C GLU A 75 15.71 -2.80 -2.96
N ALA A 76 14.41 -2.52 -3.17
CA ALA A 76 13.81 -1.23 -2.84
C ALA A 76 13.94 -0.92 -1.34
N ALA A 77 13.67 -1.86 -0.44
CA ALA A 77 13.80 -1.66 1.00
C ALA A 77 15.25 -1.46 1.46
N SER A 78 16.21 -2.12 0.79
CA SER A 78 17.64 -2.03 1.11
C SER A 78 18.18 -0.63 0.85
N SER A 79 17.68 0.08 -0.16
CA SER A 79 17.99 1.49 -0.41
C SER A 79 17.60 2.42 0.76
N PHE A 80 16.64 2.02 1.61
CA PHE A 80 16.16 2.84 2.74
C PHE A 80 16.72 2.38 4.10
N GLY A 81 17.65 1.42 4.12
CA GLY A 81 17.93 0.50 5.24
C GLY A 81 18.34 1.05 6.61
N ARG A 82 18.76 2.30 6.79
CA ARG A 82 19.45 2.69 8.05
C ARG A 82 18.59 2.98 9.29
N ARG A 83 17.24 3.12 9.22
CA ARG A 83 16.43 3.55 10.40
C ARG A 83 15.22 2.70 10.85
N ALA A 84 14.54 1.92 9.99
CA ALA A 84 13.21 1.42 10.39
C ALA A 84 13.11 0.09 11.12
N ARG A 85 14.20 -0.66 11.37
CA ARG A 85 14.08 -1.94 12.13
C ARG A 85 13.46 -1.74 13.53
N ALA A 86 13.48 -0.53 14.08
CA ALA A 86 12.91 -0.18 15.38
C ALA A 86 11.40 0.15 15.39
N GLU A 87 10.79 0.52 14.25
CA GLU A 87 9.38 0.99 14.22
C GLU A 87 8.38 -0.08 13.72
N GLN A 88 8.91 -1.16 13.15
CA GLN A 88 8.18 -2.18 12.38
C GLN A 88 7.44 -3.23 13.21
N GLN A 89 7.61 -3.24 14.52
CA GLN A 89 6.90 -4.17 15.42
C GLN A 89 5.57 -3.62 15.92
N ARG A 90 5.14 -2.43 15.47
CA ARG A 90 3.77 -1.95 15.72
C ARG A 90 2.83 -2.51 14.65
N PRO A 91 1.92 -3.44 14.99
CA PRO A 91 0.96 -3.94 14.03
C PRO A 91 0.08 -2.76 13.60
N HIS A 92 0.14 -2.44 12.31
CA HIS A 92 -0.68 -1.40 11.70
C HIS A 92 -2.13 -1.89 11.65
N ALA A 93 -2.83 -1.72 12.78
CA ALA A 93 -4.28 -1.72 12.87
C ALA A 93 -4.84 -0.65 11.91
N PRO A 94 -6.02 -0.88 11.31
CA PRO A 94 -6.59 0.06 10.36
C PRO A 94 -6.88 1.38 11.05
N ALA A 95 -6.38 2.48 10.48
CA ALA A 95 -6.85 3.82 10.80
C ALA A 95 -8.30 3.95 10.33
N VAL A 96 -9.25 3.54 11.17
CA VAL A 96 -10.59 4.09 11.17
C VAL A 96 -10.58 5.28 12.12
N PRO A 97 -10.82 6.53 11.66
CA PRO A 97 -11.29 7.54 12.58
C PRO A 97 -12.71 7.11 12.95
N ALA A 98 -12.87 6.39 14.06
CA ALA A 98 -14.17 6.22 14.69
C ALA A 98 -14.60 7.62 15.15
N GLY A 99 -15.31 8.30 14.25
CA GLY A 99 -15.91 9.59 14.50
C GLY A 99 -16.73 9.53 15.79
N SER A 100 -16.43 10.48 16.66
CA SER A 100 -17.14 10.86 17.86
C SER A 100 -18.63 10.53 17.82
N PHE A 101 -19.05 9.45 18.48
CA PHE A 101 -20.45 9.22 18.76
C PHE A 101 -20.76 9.73 20.17
N LYS A 102 -21.00 11.03 20.26
CA LYS A 102 -21.57 11.65 21.45
C LYS A 102 -23.02 11.20 21.55
N ARG A 103 -23.31 10.28 22.47
CA ARG A 103 -24.67 9.98 22.89
C ARG A 103 -24.85 10.35 24.37
N ARG A 104 -25.58 11.45 24.53
CA ARG A 104 -26.33 11.98 25.68
C ARG A 104 -25.55 12.30 26.94
#